data_AF-A0A1Y1IN72-F1
#
_entry.id   AF-A0A1Y1IN72-F1
#
_cell.length_a   1.000
_cell.length_b   1.000
_cell.length_c   1.000
_cell.angle_alpha   90.00
_cell.angle_beta   90.00
_cell.angle_gamma   90.00
#
_symmetry.space_group_name_H-M   'P 1'
#
loop_
_entity.id
_entity.type
_entity.pdbx_description
1 polymer ?
#
loop_
_entity_poly.entity_id
_entity_poly.type
_entity_poly.pdbx_seq_one_letter_code
_entity_poly.pdbx_strand_id
1 'polypeptide(L)'
;MRALLDDPITLFALAALAVIAYMRTLHRRRRAEAGLVDPDDDPDSIDATKIRSDGRVLLEARNVSRRTIEAALNRFVGDGERLRPRDLGVYVRALTHKSALGEYVLDGDFERLEFLGDSVLNIVVTKYIFDRYPDRQEGFLTRVRTKLVRTSTLAGWASELGLQDMILMCDKAIASGWNLNAKKLEDAFEALVGAVFIDLGISACRRFLHPLLDRSDFGEVEFDSNFKDKLLRIMQAAHSYLTARGLNNSGYGEEMLPTYRVRGTFRGAGDQDLFDVAVVVCGFEMGSGAHVKKRDAEQVAARTGLATIAAHGLPQIPTRAGFVQIPYDTYARILMS
;
A
#
# COMPACT_ATOMS: atom_id res chain seq x y z
N MET A 1 -15.64 -30.84 21.71
CA MET A 1 -15.84 -29.54 22.39
C MET A 1 -14.69 -29.15 23.28
N ARG A 2 -14.28 -29.93 24.31
CA ARG A 2 -13.12 -29.58 25.16
C ARG A 2 -11.81 -29.42 24.37
N ALA A 3 -11.50 -30.33 23.46
CA ALA A 3 -10.30 -30.25 22.61
C ALA A 3 -10.26 -29.06 21.62
N LEU A 4 -11.40 -28.42 21.31
CA LEU A 4 -11.45 -27.20 20.48
C LEU A 4 -11.20 -25.92 21.30
N LEU A 5 -11.37 -25.98 22.62
CA LEU A 5 -11.16 -24.86 23.53
C LEU A 5 -9.73 -24.81 24.08
N ASP A 6 -8.94 -25.86 23.89
CA ASP A 6 -7.54 -25.92 24.33
C ASP A 6 -6.56 -25.39 23.26
N ASP A 7 -7.02 -25.14 22.02
CA ASP A 7 -6.22 -24.54 20.96
C ASP A 7 -6.31 -22.99 21.03
N PRO A 8 -5.20 -22.28 21.30
CA PRO A 8 -5.19 -20.83 21.45
C PRO A 8 -5.70 -20.08 20.21
N ILE A 9 -5.47 -20.65 19.02
CA ILE A 9 -5.88 -20.05 17.74
C ILE A 9 -7.39 -20.16 17.56
N THR A 10 -7.97 -21.33 17.86
CA THR A 10 -9.42 -21.55 17.84
C THR A 10 -10.13 -20.68 18.87
N LEU A 11 -9.56 -20.53 20.08
CA LEU A 11 -10.12 -19.67 21.11
C LEU A 11 -10.14 -18.19 20.68
N PHE A 12 -9.07 -17.73 20.02
CA PHE A 12 -8.98 -16.38 19.47
C PHE A 12 -9.98 -16.16 18.33
N ALA A 13 -10.12 -17.12 17.42
CA ALA A 13 -11.10 -17.06 16.34
C ALA A 13 -12.55 -17.02 16.85
N LEU A 14 -12.87 -17.81 17.88
CA LEU A 14 -14.18 -17.78 18.54
C LEU A 14 -14.43 -16.45 19.26
N ALA A 15 -13.42 -15.90 19.93
CA ALA A 15 -13.51 -14.58 20.57
C ALA A 15 -13.74 -13.48 19.53
N ALA A 16 -13.04 -13.50 18.40
CA ALA A 16 -13.25 -12.55 17.31
C ALA A 16 -14.66 -12.66 16.71
N LEU A 17 -15.16 -13.88 16.49
CA LEU A 17 -16.53 -14.12 16.02
C LEU A 17 -17.58 -13.64 17.03
N ALA A 18 -17.34 -13.85 18.33
CA ALA A 18 -18.20 -13.36 19.40
C ALA A 18 -18.22 -11.83 19.47
N VAL A 19 -17.06 -11.17 19.29
CA VAL A 19 -16.98 -9.70 19.20
C VAL A 19 -17.73 -9.19 17.98
N ILE A 20 -17.59 -9.81 16.81
CA ILE A 20 -18.34 -9.44 15.60
C ILE A 20 -19.85 -9.62 15.81
N ALA A 21 -20.28 -10.74 16.38
CA ALA A 21 -21.69 -11.00 16.68
C ALA A 21 -22.24 -10.01 17.72
N TYR A 22 -21.47 -9.68 18.75
CA TYR A 22 -21.81 -8.68 19.75
C TYR A 22 -21.94 -7.28 19.14
N MET A 23 -20.98 -6.87 18.31
CA MET A 23 -21.01 -5.58 17.61
C MET A 23 -22.21 -5.48 16.66
N ARG A 24 -22.56 -6.56 15.96
CA ARG A 24 -23.80 -6.63 15.15
C ARG A 24 -25.05 -6.48 15.99
N THR A 25 -25.10 -7.14 17.15
CA THR A 25 -26.25 -7.05 18.07
C THR A 25 -26.38 -5.65 18.65
N LEU A 26 -25.26 -5.04 19.04
CA LEU A 26 -25.19 -3.67 19.54
C LEU A 26 -25.61 -2.66 18.46
N HIS A 27 -25.18 -2.87 17.21
CA HIS A 27 -25.57 -2.02 16.09
C HIS A 27 -27.08 -2.11 15.81
N ARG A 28 -27.65 -3.32 15.78
CA ARG A 28 -29.10 -3.53 15.64
C ARG A 28 -29.89 -2.89 16.78
N ARG A 29 -29.41 -3.01 18.03
CA ARG A 29 -30.05 -2.36 19.18
C ARG A 29 -30.02 -0.84 19.08
N ARG A 30 -28.88 -0.25 18.71
CA ARG A 30 -28.78 1.21 18.51
C ARG A 30 -29.69 1.71 17.39
N ARG A 31 -29.86 0.93 16.32
CA ARG A 31 -30.84 1.24 15.26
C ARG A 31 -32.26 1.20 15.79
N ALA A 32 -32.63 0.17 16.55
CA ALA A 32 -33.94 0.08 17.18
C ALA A 32 -34.21 1.21 18.19
N GLU A 33 -33.23 1.55 19.02
CA GLU A 33 -33.29 2.67 19.98
C GLU A 33 -33.39 4.03 19.29
N ALA A 34 -32.82 4.18 18.09
CA ALA A 34 -32.93 5.37 17.26
C ALA A 34 -34.24 5.43 16.43
N GLY A 35 -35.14 4.47 16.59
CA GLY A 35 -36.39 4.39 15.80
C GLY A 35 -36.18 3.96 14.34
N LEU A 36 -34.98 3.47 13.99
CA LEU A 36 -34.59 2.99 12.66
C LEU A 36 -34.91 1.50 12.50
N VAL A 37 -36.18 1.14 12.76
CA VAL A 37 -36.68 -0.23 12.61
C VAL A 37 -37.40 -0.31 11.27
N ASP A 38 -36.84 -1.09 10.34
CA ASP A 38 -37.50 -1.37 9.07
C ASP A 38 -38.49 -2.53 9.26
N PRO A 39 -39.81 -2.32 9.13
CA PRO A 39 -40.81 -3.37 9.34
C PRO A 39 -40.88 -4.37 8.18
N ASP A 40 -40.48 -3.94 6.99
CA ASP A 40 -40.45 -4.73 5.76
C ASP A 40 -39.05 -4.59 5.19
N ASP A 41 -38.27 -5.68 5.29
CA ASP A 41 -36.91 -5.85 4.77
C ASP A 41 -36.92 -5.85 3.21
N ASP A 42 -37.54 -4.82 2.61
CA ASP A 42 -37.63 -4.61 1.17
C ASP A 42 -36.27 -4.06 0.70
N PRO A 43 -35.53 -4.82 -0.13
CA PRO A 43 -34.21 -4.43 -0.59
C PRO A 43 -34.17 -3.11 -1.38
N ASP A 44 -35.33 -2.61 -1.83
CA ASP A 44 -35.51 -1.34 -2.55
C ASP A 44 -36.31 -0.29 -1.75
N SER A 45 -36.68 -0.53 -0.47
CA SER A 45 -37.36 0.50 0.32
C SER A 45 -36.42 1.67 0.60
N ILE A 46 -36.82 2.85 0.12
CA ILE A 46 -36.16 4.10 0.45
C ILE A 46 -36.48 4.38 1.92
N ASP A 47 -35.50 4.12 2.77
CA ASP A 47 -35.47 4.50 4.18
C ASP A 47 -35.98 5.96 4.34
N ALA A 48 -37.15 6.10 4.96
CA ALA A 48 -37.88 7.36 5.15
C ALA A 48 -37.11 8.41 5.96
N THR A 49 -35.94 8.05 6.49
CA THR A 49 -35.03 8.98 7.19
C THR A 49 -34.16 9.83 6.27
N LYS A 50 -34.19 9.68 4.94
CA LYS A 50 -33.16 10.28 4.04
C LYS A 50 -33.73 11.28 3.03
N ILE A 51 -34.66 12.08 3.50
CA ILE A 51 -35.31 13.16 2.77
C ILE A 51 -34.65 14.48 3.19
N ARG A 52 -34.30 15.33 2.23
CA ARG A 52 -34.03 16.75 2.52
C ARG A 52 -35.18 17.35 3.30
N SER A 53 -34.93 18.44 4.01
CA SER A 53 -35.98 19.31 4.54
C SER A 53 -37.00 19.77 3.47
N ASP A 54 -36.62 19.75 2.17
CA ASP A 54 -37.45 20.10 1.01
C ASP A 54 -38.16 18.91 0.31
N GLY A 55 -38.02 17.67 0.79
CA GLY A 55 -38.69 16.50 0.21
C GLY A 55 -37.86 15.66 -0.77
N ARG A 56 -36.64 16.08 -1.17
CA ARG A 56 -35.82 15.32 -2.14
C ARG A 56 -35.00 14.20 -1.49
N VAL A 57 -34.94 13.04 -2.14
CA VAL A 57 -34.16 11.88 -1.69
C VAL A 57 -32.72 11.97 -2.22
N LEU A 58 -31.75 12.24 -1.35
CA LEU A 58 -30.34 12.41 -1.73
C LEU A 58 -29.76 11.14 -2.36
N LEU A 59 -30.16 9.97 -1.85
CA LEU A 59 -29.65 8.68 -2.31
C LEU A 59 -29.98 8.44 -3.78
N GLU A 60 -31.20 8.76 -4.22
CA GLU A 60 -31.60 8.64 -5.63
C GLU A 60 -30.79 9.58 -6.52
N ALA A 61 -30.63 10.85 -6.08
CA ALA A 61 -29.86 11.86 -6.82
C ALA A 61 -28.38 11.48 -7.00
N ARG A 62 -27.84 10.65 -6.10
CA ARG A 62 -26.46 10.15 -6.12
C ARG A 62 -26.37 8.68 -6.48
N ASN A 63 -27.44 8.11 -7.03
CA ASN A 63 -27.49 6.73 -7.51
C ASN A 63 -27.00 5.71 -6.44
N VAL A 64 -27.33 5.94 -5.17
CA VAL A 64 -26.99 5.06 -4.05
C VAL A 64 -28.19 4.15 -3.77
N SER A 65 -28.10 2.92 -4.26
CA SER A 65 -29.09 1.85 -4.07
C SER A 65 -28.37 0.54 -3.78
N ARG A 66 -29.11 -0.48 -3.34
CA ARG A 66 -28.56 -1.84 -3.22
C ARG A 66 -27.89 -2.28 -4.51
N ARG A 67 -28.59 -2.11 -5.63
CA ARG A 67 -28.13 -2.54 -6.95
C ARG A 67 -26.81 -1.87 -7.35
N THR A 68 -26.65 -0.58 -7.07
CA THR A 68 -25.43 0.15 -7.45
C THR A 68 -24.26 -0.18 -6.53
N ILE A 69 -24.52 -0.35 -5.23
CA ILE A 69 -23.51 -0.84 -4.27
C ILE A 69 -23.06 -2.26 -4.65
N GLU A 70 -24.00 -3.17 -4.92
CA GLU A 70 -23.69 -4.53 -5.37
C GLU A 70 -22.92 -4.53 -6.69
N ALA A 71 -23.29 -3.66 -7.65
CA ALA A 71 -22.59 -3.52 -8.91
C ALA A 71 -21.15 -3.03 -8.70
N ALA A 72 -20.94 -2.03 -7.83
CA ALA A 72 -19.60 -1.55 -7.48
C ALA A 72 -18.77 -2.66 -6.83
N LEU A 73 -19.28 -3.31 -5.78
CA LEU A 73 -18.57 -4.37 -5.05
C LEU A 73 -18.20 -5.56 -5.95
N ASN A 74 -19.06 -5.91 -6.91
CA ASN A 74 -18.85 -7.05 -7.79
C ASN A 74 -18.26 -6.67 -9.15
N ARG A 75 -17.89 -5.40 -9.38
CA ARG A 75 -17.41 -4.93 -10.69
C ARG A 75 -16.22 -5.75 -11.22
N PHE A 76 -15.34 -6.13 -10.32
CA PHE A 76 -14.12 -6.90 -10.62
C PHE A 76 -14.10 -8.29 -9.99
N VAL A 77 -15.15 -8.66 -9.25
CA VAL A 77 -15.28 -10.01 -8.70
C VAL A 77 -15.69 -10.91 -9.87
N GLY A 78 -14.81 -11.85 -10.24
CA GLY A 78 -15.07 -12.83 -11.31
C GLY A 78 -16.17 -13.83 -10.97
N ASP A 79 -16.16 -15.00 -11.61
CA ASP A 79 -17.22 -16.04 -11.49
C ASP A 79 -17.37 -16.71 -10.11
N GLY A 80 -16.70 -16.18 -9.09
CA GLY A 80 -16.85 -16.63 -7.71
C GLY A 80 -18.19 -16.22 -7.08
N GLU A 81 -18.35 -16.57 -5.80
CA GLU A 81 -19.48 -16.08 -5.00
C GLU A 81 -19.54 -14.55 -5.09
N ARG A 82 -20.73 -13.98 -5.30
CA ARG A 82 -20.93 -12.51 -5.33
C ARG A 82 -20.96 -11.93 -3.92
N LEU A 83 -20.47 -10.71 -3.77
CA LEU A 83 -20.61 -9.92 -2.55
C LEU A 83 -22.04 -9.38 -2.50
N ARG A 84 -22.80 -9.79 -1.49
CA ARG A 84 -24.17 -9.34 -1.25
C ARG A 84 -24.24 -8.57 0.07
N PRO A 85 -24.33 -7.24 0.04
CA PRO A 85 -24.54 -6.39 1.21
C PRO A 85 -25.70 -6.89 2.07
N ARG A 86 -25.46 -7.09 3.37
CA ARG A 86 -26.53 -7.47 4.32
C ARG A 86 -27.12 -6.24 4.99
N ASP A 87 -26.28 -5.29 5.39
CA ASP A 87 -26.70 -4.01 5.96
C ASP A 87 -26.30 -2.82 5.07
N LEU A 88 -27.24 -2.31 4.28
CA LEU A 88 -27.02 -1.14 3.41
C LEU A 88 -26.67 0.14 4.19
N GLY A 89 -27.09 0.26 5.46
CA GLY A 89 -26.82 1.44 6.27
C GLY A 89 -25.32 1.69 6.46
N VAL A 90 -24.54 0.62 6.58
CA VAL A 90 -23.07 0.71 6.73
C VAL A 90 -22.42 1.22 5.43
N TYR A 91 -22.92 0.83 4.26
CA TYR A 91 -22.40 1.31 2.97
C TYR A 91 -22.83 2.75 2.68
N VAL A 92 -24.06 3.13 3.03
CA VAL A 92 -24.50 4.53 2.96
C VAL A 92 -23.60 5.41 3.84
N ARG A 93 -23.29 4.96 5.06
CA ARG A 93 -22.33 5.65 5.93
C ARG A 93 -20.94 5.75 5.30
N ALA A 94 -20.42 4.68 4.70
CA ALA A 94 -19.13 4.69 4.00
C ALA A 94 -19.08 5.68 2.82
N LEU A 95 -20.23 5.99 2.22
CA LEU A 95 -20.36 6.95 1.13
C LEU A 95 -20.72 8.35 1.63
N THR A 96 -20.86 8.58 2.95
CA THR A 96 -21.31 9.85 3.52
C THR A 96 -20.13 10.68 3.99
N HIS A 97 -19.87 11.81 3.32
CA HIS A 97 -18.94 12.81 3.82
C HIS A 97 -19.61 13.67 4.90
N LYS A 98 -18.86 14.09 5.94
CA LYS A 98 -19.39 14.89 7.06
C LYS A 98 -20.16 16.15 6.67
N SER A 99 -19.85 16.73 5.51
CA SER A 99 -20.57 17.90 5.00
C SER A 99 -22.06 17.63 4.71
N ALA A 100 -22.42 16.37 4.42
CA ALA A 100 -23.80 15.98 4.20
C ALA A 100 -24.63 15.96 5.49
N LEU A 101 -24.00 15.75 6.66
CA LEU A 101 -24.71 15.61 7.93
C LEU A 101 -25.45 16.90 8.37
N GLY A 102 -25.05 18.06 7.84
CA GLY A 102 -25.73 19.34 8.11
C GLY A 102 -26.94 19.59 7.22
N GLU A 103 -27.07 18.91 6.09
CA GLU A 103 -28.14 19.12 5.09
C GLU A 103 -29.12 17.94 5.01
N TYR A 104 -28.72 16.76 5.49
CA TYR A 104 -29.45 15.50 5.34
C TYR A 104 -29.45 14.71 6.64
N VAL A 105 -30.55 14.02 6.92
CA VAL A 105 -30.68 13.14 8.08
C VAL A 105 -29.99 11.82 7.75
N LEU A 106 -28.77 11.64 8.25
CA LEU A 106 -27.90 10.48 7.99
C LEU A 106 -27.30 9.96 9.29
N ASP A 107 -27.17 8.65 9.40
CA ASP A 107 -26.62 7.97 10.58
C ASP A 107 -25.08 7.97 10.57
N GLY A 108 -24.47 9.16 10.46
CA GLY A 108 -23.02 9.38 10.56
C GLY A 108 -22.26 9.41 9.23
N ASP A 109 -20.98 9.79 9.31
CA ASP A 109 -20.05 9.88 8.18
C ASP A 109 -19.08 8.69 8.10
N PHE A 110 -18.26 8.72 7.06
CA PHE A 110 -17.30 7.66 6.76
C PHE A 110 -16.04 7.65 7.63
N GLU A 111 -15.73 8.67 8.44
CA GLU A 111 -14.38 8.86 9.03
C GLU A 111 -13.97 7.66 9.92
N ARG A 112 -14.93 7.05 10.63
CA ARG A 112 -14.67 5.85 11.44
C ARG A 112 -14.49 4.59 10.61
N LEU A 113 -15.18 4.50 9.46
CA LEU A 113 -15.06 3.38 8.54
C LEU A 113 -13.77 3.48 7.73
N GLU A 114 -13.36 4.69 7.34
CA GLU A 114 -12.06 5.01 6.74
C GLU A 114 -10.93 4.50 7.64
N PHE A 115 -10.91 4.91 8.91
CA PHE A 115 -9.90 4.47 9.88
C PHE A 115 -9.79 2.94 10.00
N LEU A 116 -10.92 2.24 10.08
CA LEU A 116 -10.94 0.77 10.13
C LEU A 116 -10.50 0.17 8.79
N GLY A 117 -10.99 0.76 7.70
CA GLY A 117 -10.77 0.35 6.33
C GLY A 117 -9.31 0.41 5.92
N ASP A 118 -8.59 1.46 6.29
CA ASP A 118 -7.13 1.59 6.08
C ASP A 118 -6.38 0.42 6.73
N SER A 119 -6.71 0.08 7.97
CA SER A 119 -6.08 -1.06 8.66
C SER A 119 -6.38 -2.40 7.96
N VAL A 120 -7.63 -2.61 7.54
CA VAL A 120 -8.06 -3.83 6.83
C VAL A 120 -7.43 -3.91 5.44
N LEU A 121 -7.37 -2.80 4.72
CA LEU A 121 -6.72 -2.68 3.42
C LEU A 121 -5.23 -3.06 3.55
N ASN A 122 -4.54 -2.47 4.53
CA ASN A 122 -3.12 -2.74 4.77
C ASN A 122 -2.84 -4.21 5.07
N ILE A 123 -3.64 -4.89 5.92
CA ILE A 123 -3.41 -6.31 6.21
C ILE A 123 -3.67 -7.20 4.98
N VAL A 124 -4.71 -6.91 4.19
CA VAL A 124 -5.01 -7.68 2.96
C VAL A 124 -3.92 -7.48 1.91
N VAL A 125 -3.50 -6.22 1.68
CA VAL A 125 -2.43 -5.87 0.75
C VAL A 125 -1.11 -6.49 1.19
N THR A 126 -0.74 -6.37 2.48
CA THR A 126 0.49 -6.97 3.00
C THR A 126 0.50 -8.48 2.81
N LYS A 127 -0.61 -9.18 3.11
CA LYS A 127 -0.69 -10.63 2.90
C LYS A 127 -0.55 -10.99 1.42
N TYR A 128 -1.22 -10.26 0.54
CA TYR A 128 -1.14 -10.47 -0.90
C TYR A 128 0.30 -10.32 -1.43
N ILE A 129 1.02 -9.26 -1.03
CA ILE A 129 2.41 -9.03 -1.43
C ILE A 129 3.33 -10.10 -0.86
N PHE A 130 3.14 -10.48 0.41
CA PHE A 130 3.95 -11.50 1.08
C PHE A 130 3.86 -12.85 0.35
N ASP A 131 2.65 -13.25 -0.08
CA ASP A 131 2.45 -14.49 -0.83
C ASP A 131 2.98 -14.41 -2.26
N ARG A 132 2.86 -13.25 -2.90
CA ARG A 132 3.29 -13.03 -4.30
C ARG A 132 4.81 -12.98 -4.46
N TYR A 133 5.53 -12.53 -3.43
CA TYR A 133 6.98 -12.30 -3.48
C TYR A 133 7.72 -12.99 -2.33
N PRO A 134 7.68 -14.34 -2.25
CA PRO A 134 8.24 -15.09 -1.12
C PRO A 134 9.75 -14.89 -0.92
N ASP A 135 10.49 -14.63 -2.00
CA ASP A 135 11.95 -14.51 -1.97
C ASP A 135 12.45 -13.05 -1.87
N ARG A 136 11.55 -12.07 -1.75
CA ARG A 136 11.92 -10.65 -1.70
C ARG A 136 12.02 -10.14 -0.27
N GLN A 137 13.01 -9.29 -0.04
CA GLN A 137 13.28 -8.72 1.29
C GLN A 137 12.22 -7.68 1.71
N GLU A 138 12.08 -7.48 3.02
CA GLU A 138 11.13 -6.56 3.65
C GLU A 138 11.13 -5.15 3.03
N GLY A 139 12.30 -4.57 2.75
CA GLY A 139 12.39 -3.26 2.10
C GLY A 139 11.78 -3.20 0.69
N PHE A 140 11.74 -4.30 -0.05
CA PHE A 140 11.00 -4.38 -1.33
C PHE A 140 9.49 -4.46 -1.06
N LEU A 141 9.06 -5.35 -0.15
CA LEU A 141 7.64 -5.54 0.19
C LEU A 141 7.01 -4.21 0.67
N THR A 142 7.74 -3.45 1.49
CA THR A 142 7.32 -2.12 1.97
C THR A 142 7.14 -1.13 0.82
N ARG A 143 8.06 -1.09 -0.16
CA ARG A 143 7.91 -0.22 -1.35
C ARG A 143 6.69 -0.58 -2.19
N VAL A 144 6.47 -1.88 -2.43
CA VAL A 144 5.28 -2.36 -3.16
C VAL A 144 4.02 -1.95 -2.42
N ARG A 145 3.95 -2.18 -1.11
CA ARG A 145 2.80 -1.79 -0.28
C ARG A 145 2.53 -0.30 -0.40
N THR A 146 3.53 0.55 -0.18
CA THR A 146 3.38 2.01 -0.26
C THR A 146 2.88 2.46 -1.64
N LYS A 147 3.31 1.82 -2.74
CA LYS A 147 2.78 2.15 -4.07
C LYS A 147 1.31 1.73 -4.24
N LEU A 148 0.91 0.60 -3.66
CA LEU A 148 -0.46 0.10 -3.77
C LEU A 148 -1.45 0.89 -2.92
N VAL A 149 -1.05 1.30 -1.71
CA VAL A 149 -1.93 2.01 -0.76
C VAL A 149 -1.78 3.53 -0.80
N ARG A 150 -1.16 4.09 -1.86
CA ARG A 150 -1.07 5.56 -2.02
C ARG A 150 -2.39 6.11 -2.55
N THR A 151 -2.68 7.37 -2.19
CA THR A 151 -3.85 8.14 -2.64
C THR A 151 -4.19 8.00 -4.11
N SER A 152 -3.23 8.17 -5.01
CA SER A 152 -3.52 8.09 -6.45
C SER A 152 -3.95 6.70 -6.93
N THR A 153 -3.49 5.63 -6.26
CA THR A 153 -3.91 4.26 -6.59
C THR A 153 -5.33 4.02 -6.07
N LEU A 154 -5.57 4.34 -4.80
CA LEU A 154 -6.88 4.14 -4.15
C LEU A 154 -7.96 5.02 -4.79
N ALA A 155 -7.66 6.28 -5.11
CA ALA A 155 -8.55 7.16 -5.85
C ALA A 155 -8.83 6.67 -7.28
N GLY A 156 -7.84 6.03 -7.93
CA GLY A 156 -8.01 5.37 -9.22
C GLY A 156 -9.02 4.23 -9.13
N TRP A 157 -8.85 3.34 -8.14
CA TRP A 157 -9.80 2.25 -7.89
C TRP A 157 -11.19 2.77 -7.53
N ALA A 158 -11.29 3.80 -6.68
CA ALA A 158 -12.55 4.46 -6.36
C ALA A 158 -13.27 4.98 -7.62
N SER A 159 -12.50 5.58 -8.53
CA SER A 159 -13.01 6.12 -9.80
C SER A 159 -13.48 5.01 -10.74
N GLU A 160 -12.71 3.94 -10.85
CA GLU A 160 -13.07 2.74 -11.61
C GLU A 160 -14.35 2.09 -11.09
N LEU A 161 -14.59 2.14 -9.78
CA LEU A 161 -15.81 1.65 -9.15
C LEU A 161 -17.01 2.61 -9.29
N GLY A 162 -16.79 3.87 -9.70
CA GLY A 162 -17.84 4.88 -9.83
C GLY A 162 -18.20 5.59 -8.53
N LEU A 163 -17.31 5.57 -7.52
CA LEU A 163 -17.62 6.15 -6.20
C LEU A 163 -17.83 7.67 -6.24
N GLN A 164 -17.23 8.37 -7.20
CA GLN A 164 -17.41 9.81 -7.41
C GLN A 164 -18.88 10.23 -7.60
N ASP A 165 -19.72 9.33 -8.11
CA ASP A 165 -21.14 9.58 -8.33
C ASP A 165 -21.98 9.19 -7.11
N MET A 166 -21.45 8.29 -6.27
CA MET A 166 -22.12 7.71 -5.11
C MET A 166 -21.82 8.46 -3.80
N ILE A 167 -20.70 9.19 -3.70
CA ILE A 167 -20.39 9.93 -2.47
C ILE A 167 -21.43 11.01 -2.23
N LEU A 168 -21.96 11.03 -1.00
CA LEU A 168 -22.94 11.96 -0.48
C LEU A 168 -22.22 13.13 0.16
N MET A 169 -22.42 14.34 -0.39
CA MET A 169 -21.88 15.59 0.12
C MET A 169 -22.96 16.69 0.06
N CYS A 170 -22.68 17.84 0.66
CA CYS A 170 -23.54 19.02 0.45
C CYS A 170 -23.37 19.58 -0.96
N ASP A 171 -24.37 20.35 -1.43
CA ASP A 171 -24.37 20.90 -2.79
C ASP A 171 -23.14 21.75 -3.07
N LYS A 172 -22.69 22.53 -2.07
CA LYS A 172 -21.50 23.40 -2.19
C LYS A 172 -20.21 22.58 -2.40
N ALA A 173 -20.09 21.43 -1.73
CA ALA A 173 -18.93 20.55 -1.88
C ALA A 173 -18.93 19.87 -3.24
N ILE A 174 -20.09 19.42 -3.73
CA ILE A 174 -20.24 18.87 -5.08
C ILE A 174 -19.92 19.93 -6.14
N ALA A 175 -20.46 21.14 -6.01
CA ALA A 175 -20.17 22.24 -6.93
C ALA A 175 -18.68 22.63 -6.95
N SER A 176 -17.97 22.41 -5.84
CA SER A 176 -16.52 22.61 -5.73
C SER A 176 -15.69 21.41 -6.22
N GLY A 177 -16.33 20.36 -6.76
CA GLY A 177 -15.68 19.16 -7.28
C GLY A 177 -15.04 18.28 -6.22
N TRP A 178 -15.47 18.34 -4.95
CA TRP A 178 -14.87 17.55 -3.88
C TRP A 178 -15.04 16.03 -4.08
N ASN A 179 -16.12 15.60 -4.72
CA ASN A 179 -16.34 14.21 -5.09
C ASN A 179 -15.37 13.70 -6.19
N LEU A 180 -14.64 14.59 -6.85
CA LEU A 180 -13.58 14.27 -7.83
C LEU A 180 -12.18 14.42 -7.22
N ASN A 181 -12.07 14.91 -5.99
CA ASN A 181 -10.79 15.10 -5.32
C ASN A 181 -10.18 13.73 -4.96
N ALA A 182 -8.91 13.52 -5.32
CA ALA A 182 -8.24 12.25 -5.09
C ALA A 182 -8.22 11.82 -3.61
N LYS A 183 -8.08 12.77 -2.67
CA LYS A 183 -8.10 12.43 -1.25
C LYS A 183 -9.48 11.97 -0.80
N LYS A 184 -10.55 12.63 -1.27
CA LYS A 184 -11.93 12.22 -0.94
C LYS A 184 -12.33 10.88 -1.53
N LEU A 185 -11.80 10.57 -2.71
CA LEU A 185 -11.98 9.27 -3.34
C LEU A 185 -11.21 8.16 -2.63
N GLU A 186 -9.98 8.43 -2.18
CA GLU A 186 -9.23 7.53 -1.29
C GLU A 186 -9.99 7.26 0.01
N ASP A 187 -10.40 8.31 0.73
CA ASP A 187 -11.10 8.19 2.02
C ASP A 187 -12.39 7.34 1.86
N ALA A 188 -13.16 7.58 0.79
CA ALA A 188 -14.37 6.82 0.49
C ALA A 188 -14.09 5.36 0.11
N PHE A 189 -12.99 5.07 -0.59
CA PHE A 189 -12.58 3.71 -0.91
C PHE A 189 -12.18 2.94 0.36
N GLU A 190 -11.39 3.54 1.25
CA GLU A 190 -11.03 2.94 2.53
C GLU A 190 -12.29 2.68 3.36
N ALA A 191 -13.19 3.66 3.44
CA ALA A 191 -14.47 3.47 4.14
C ALA A 191 -15.33 2.35 3.55
N LEU A 192 -15.33 2.17 2.22
CA LEU A 192 -16.01 1.06 1.56
C LEU A 192 -15.40 -0.29 1.97
N VAL A 193 -14.06 -0.38 2.04
CA VAL A 193 -13.37 -1.57 2.57
C VAL A 193 -13.77 -1.84 4.02
N GLY A 194 -13.85 -0.78 4.84
CA GLY A 194 -14.34 -0.84 6.22
C GLY A 194 -15.79 -1.35 6.32
N ALA A 195 -16.67 -0.91 5.43
CA ALA A 195 -18.05 -1.38 5.36
C ALA A 195 -18.15 -2.86 4.98
N VAL A 196 -17.40 -3.30 3.95
CA VAL A 196 -17.33 -4.72 3.56
C VAL A 196 -16.82 -5.58 4.72
N PHE A 197 -15.84 -5.09 5.48
CA PHE A 197 -15.30 -5.82 6.63
C PHE A 197 -16.33 -5.99 7.75
N ILE A 198 -17.04 -4.92 8.14
CA ILE A 198 -18.06 -4.99 9.18
C ILE A 198 -19.23 -5.89 8.76
N ASP A 199 -19.66 -5.78 7.51
CA ASP A 199 -20.84 -6.46 7.00
C ASP A 199 -20.55 -7.94 6.69
N LEU A 200 -19.47 -8.21 5.95
CA LEU A 200 -19.18 -9.51 5.32
C LEU A 200 -17.89 -10.18 5.81
N GLY A 201 -17.00 -9.45 6.49
CA GLY A 201 -15.77 -9.99 7.09
C GLY A 201 -14.56 -10.03 6.16
N ILE A 202 -13.41 -10.46 6.70
CA ILE A 202 -12.11 -10.37 6.02
C ILE A 202 -12.01 -11.16 4.71
N SER A 203 -12.69 -12.32 4.62
CA SER A 203 -12.71 -13.12 3.39
C SER A 203 -13.39 -12.40 2.23
N ALA A 204 -14.42 -11.61 2.53
CA ALA A 204 -15.09 -10.75 1.55
C ALA A 204 -14.18 -9.59 1.11
N CYS A 205 -13.46 -8.95 2.04
CA CYS A 205 -12.47 -7.93 1.71
C CYS A 205 -11.39 -8.47 0.77
N ARG A 206 -10.89 -9.69 1.01
CA ARG A 206 -9.92 -10.35 0.11
C ARG A 206 -10.48 -10.53 -1.29
N ARG A 207 -11.70 -11.06 -1.41
CA ARG A 207 -12.39 -11.24 -2.70
C ARG A 207 -12.63 -9.91 -3.43
N PHE A 208 -12.92 -8.85 -2.69
CA PHE A 208 -13.10 -7.51 -3.23
C PHE A 208 -11.78 -6.91 -3.74
N LEU A 209 -10.71 -7.02 -2.94
CA LEU A 209 -9.43 -6.35 -3.21
C LEU A 209 -8.48 -7.12 -4.14
N HIS A 210 -8.46 -8.44 -4.12
CA HIS A 210 -7.54 -9.25 -4.93
C HIS A 210 -7.63 -8.91 -6.44
N PRO A 211 -8.82 -8.81 -7.07
CA PRO A 211 -8.90 -8.46 -8.48
C PRO A 211 -8.33 -7.07 -8.82
N LEU A 212 -8.48 -6.09 -7.91
CA LEU A 212 -7.88 -4.76 -8.06
C LEU A 212 -6.35 -4.82 -7.96
N LEU A 213 -5.85 -5.63 -7.03
CA LEU A 213 -4.42 -5.87 -6.84
C LEU A 213 -3.81 -6.61 -8.04
N ASP A 214 -4.48 -7.63 -8.58
CA ASP A 214 -4.04 -8.39 -9.75
C ASP A 214 -3.89 -7.51 -11.01
N ARG A 215 -4.74 -6.49 -11.14
CA ARG A 215 -4.72 -5.50 -12.24
C ARG A 215 -3.69 -4.40 -12.05
N SER A 216 -3.11 -4.26 -10.87
CA SER A 216 -2.18 -3.18 -10.57
C SER A 216 -0.82 -3.42 -11.23
N ASP A 217 -0.27 -2.39 -11.89
CA ASP A 217 1.04 -2.51 -12.52
C ASP A 217 2.17 -2.47 -11.49
N PHE A 218 2.86 -3.61 -11.36
CA PHE A 218 4.00 -3.81 -10.48
C PHE A 218 5.35 -3.44 -11.12
N GLY A 219 5.39 -3.23 -12.45
CA GLY A 219 6.64 -3.23 -13.23
C GLY A 219 7.68 -2.21 -12.78
N GLU A 220 7.26 -0.99 -12.39
CA GLU A 220 8.22 0.01 -11.88
C GLU A 220 8.79 -0.33 -10.50
N VAL A 221 8.06 -1.10 -9.66
CA VAL A 221 8.54 -1.47 -8.31
C VAL A 221 9.44 -2.70 -8.37
N GLU A 222 9.21 -3.58 -9.34
CA GLU A 222 10.03 -4.76 -9.61
C GLU A 222 11.49 -4.41 -9.92
N PHE A 223 11.75 -3.20 -10.43
CA PHE A 223 13.10 -2.64 -10.47
C PHE A 223 13.59 -2.39 -9.04
N ASP A 224 14.42 -3.33 -8.57
CA ASP A 224 15.15 -3.17 -7.33
C ASP A 224 16.25 -2.12 -7.51
N SER A 225 15.83 -0.86 -7.45
CA SER A 225 16.69 0.31 -7.63
C SER A 225 17.59 0.58 -6.44
N ASN A 226 17.61 -0.30 -5.42
CA ASN A 226 18.43 -0.13 -4.23
C ASN A 226 19.88 -0.62 -4.43
N PHE A 227 20.48 -0.18 -5.53
CA PHE A 227 21.84 -0.53 -5.92
C PHE A 227 22.87 0.01 -4.90
N LYS A 228 22.60 1.14 -4.26
CA LYS A 228 23.43 1.68 -3.17
C LYS A 228 23.57 0.69 -2.02
N ASP A 229 22.47 0.12 -1.54
CA ASP A 229 22.49 -0.83 -0.42
C ASP A 229 23.12 -2.16 -0.82
N LYS A 230 22.87 -2.63 -2.05
CA LYS A 230 23.54 -3.83 -2.59
C LYS A 230 25.06 -3.66 -2.62
N LEU A 231 25.52 -2.54 -3.17
CA LEU A 231 26.94 -2.22 -3.25
C LEU A 231 27.55 -2.08 -1.86
N LEU A 232 26.87 -1.40 -0.95
CA LEU A 232 27.28 -1.26 0.45
C LEU A 232 27.44 -2.62 1.13
N ARG A 233 26.47 -3.54 0.99
CA ARG A 233 26.54 -4.88 1.59
C ARG A 233 27.70 -5.71 1.06
N ILE A 234 27.94 -5.70 -0.26
CA ILE A 234 29.08 -6.39 -0.86
C ILE A 234 30.40 -5.88 -0.27
N MET A 235 30.54 -4.55 -0.16
CA MET A 235 31.74 -3.94 0.40
C MET A 235 31.91 -4.22 1.90
N GLN A 236 30.81 -4.21 2.67
CA GLN A 236 30.83 -4.58 4.09
C GLN A 236 31.21 -6.03 4.29
N ALA A 237 30.68 -6.96 3.49
CA ALA A 237 31.04 -8.37 3.55
C ALA A 237 32.51 -8.61 3.16
N ALA A 238 33.01 -7.90 2.14
CA ALA A 238 34.43 -7.90 1.78
C ALA A 238 35.32 -7.39 2.94
N HIS A 239 34.90 -6.30 3.58
CA HIS A 239 35.57 -5.76 4.77
C HIS A 239 35.59 -6.77 5.91
N SER A 240 34.45 -7.39 6.25
CA SER A 240 34.35 -8.43 7.27
C SER A 240 35.27 -9.62 6.98
N TYR A 241 35.36 -10.06 5.71
CA TYR A 241 36.26 -11.13 5.30
C TYR A 241 37.74 -10.78 5.53
N LEU A 242 38.17 -9.57 5.16
CA LEU A 242 39.54 -9.12 5.35
C LEU A 242 39.89 -8.96 6.84
N THR A 243 38.97 -8.44 7.63
CA THR A 243 39.11 -8.31 9.09
C THR A 243 39.24 -9.68 9.75
N ALA A 244 38.42 -10.67 9.35
CA ALA A 244 38.50 -12.04 9.87
C ALA A 244 39.84 -12.73 9.56
N ARG A 245 40.54 -12.32 8.49
CA ARG A 245 41.88 -12.83 8.13
C ARG A 245 43.04 -12.02 8.72
N GLY A 246 42.76 -11.02 9.56
CA GLY A 246 43.80 -10.15 10.11
C GLY A 246 44.49 -9.26 9.07
N LEU A 247 43.94 -9.18 7.86
CA LEU A 247 44.45 -8.31 6.79
C LEU A 247 43.98 -6.87 6.99
N ASN A 248 42.90 -6.68 7.75
CA ASN A 248 42.35 -5.37 8.05
C ASN A 248 42.03 -5.18 9.56
N ASN A 249 42.04 -3.93 10.03
CA ASN A 249 41.70 -3.54 11.41
C ASN A 249 40.73 -2.36 11.41
N SER A 250 40.05 -2.08 12.52
CA SER A 250 38.99 -1.05 12.64
C SER A 250 39.35 0.39 12.24
N GLY A 251 40.64 0.70 11.99
CA GLY A 251 41.09 2.01 11.50
C GLY A 251 41.38 2.07 9.99
N TYR A 252 41.32 0.93 9.28
CA TYR A 252 41.40 0.82 7.82
C TYR A 252 40.08 0.22 7.34
N GLY A 253 39.47 0.81 6.32
CA GLY A 253 38.21 0.30 5.74
C GLY A 253 37.06 1.27 5.63
N GLU A 254 37.17 2.50 6.13
CA GLU A 254 36.26 3.57 5.67
C GLU A 254 36.42 3.79 4.17
N GLU A 255 37.65 3.68 3.65
CA GLU A 255 37.88 3.71 2.20
C GLU A 255 37.21 2.56 1.44
N MET A 256 36.82 1.46 2.09
CA MET A 256 36.05 0.39 1.43
C MET A 256 34.56 0.71 1.32
N LEU A 257 34.04 1.66 2.09
CA LEU A 257 32.64 2.04 2.02
C LEU A 257 32.39 2.88 0.75
N PRO A 258 31.30 2.62 0.00
CA PRO A 258 31.00 3.38 -1.20
C PRO A 258 30.72 4.84 -0.86
N THR A 259 31.49 5.75 -1.45
CA THR A 259 31.28 7.19 -1.35
C THR A 259 30.74 7.73 -2.67
N TYR A 260 29.81 8.68 -2.62
CA TYR A 260 29.18 9.26 -3.80
C TYR A 260 29.62 10.70 -3.97
N ARG A 261 30.24 11.00 -5.11
CA ARG A 261 30.79 12.32 -5.44
C ARG A 261 30.04 12.91 -6.63
N VAL A 262 29.44 14.08 -6.44
CA VAL A 262 28.86 14.85 -7.54
C VAL A 262 30.00 15.44 -8.37
N ARG A 263 30.07 15.11 -9.66
CA ARG A 263 31.07 15.69 -10.58
C ARG A 263 30.64 17.03 -11.12
N GLY A 264 29.34 17.24 -11.24
CA GLY A 264 28.74 18.48 -11.71
C GLY A 264 27.30 18.27 -12.14
N THR A 265 26.76 19.26 -12.83
CA THR A 265 25.49 19.18 -13.53
C THR A 265 25.70 19.49 -15.01
N PHE A 266 24.90 18.87 -15.87
CA PHE A 266 24.91 19.15 -17.30
C PHE A 266 23.48 19.16 -17.86
N ARG A 267 23.27 19.91 -18.94
CA ARG A 267 21.93 20.09 -19.52
C ARG A 267 21.49 18.80 -20.20
N GLY A 268 20.37 18.24 -19.74
CA GLY A 268 19.76 17.05 -20.33
C GLY A 268 18.92 17.37 -21.57
N ALA A 269 18.50 16.33 -22.28
CA ALA A 269 17.70 16.46 -23.51
C ALA A 269 16.31 17.11 -23.32
N GLY A 270 15.80 17.18 -22.08
CA GLY A 270 14.46 17.69 -21.74
C GLY A 270 14.46 19.07 -21.07
N ASP A 271 15.49 19.88 -21.29
CA ASP A 271 15.66 21.21 -20.68
C ASP A 271 15.74 21.22 -19.13
N GLN A 272 16.04 20.06 -18.55
CA GLN A 272 16.32 19.88 -17.13
C GLN A 272 17.79 19.52 -16.94
N ASP A 273 18.42 20.12 -15.94
CA ASP A 273 19.79 19.79 -15.56
C ASP A 273 19.83 18.40 -14.91
N LEU A 274 20.82 17.59 -15.32
CA LEU A 274 21.11 16.28 -14.77
C LEU A 274 22.30 16.39 -13.83
N PHE A 275 22.19 15.76 -12.65
CA PHE A 275 23.32 15.55 -11.74
C PHE A 275 24.17 14.41 -12.27
N ASP A 276 25.47 14.64 -12.49
CA ASP A 276 26.46 13.59 -12.75
C ASP A 276 27.11 13.16 -11.42
N VAL A 277 26.98 11.88 -11.08
CA VAL A 277 27.47 11.32 -9.84
C VAL A 277 28.37 10.12 -10.11
N ALA A 278 29.52 10.09 -9.43
CA ALA A 278 30.43 8.96 -9.40
C ALA A 278 30.30 8.21 -8.07
N VAL A 279 30.38 6.88 -8.11
CA VAL A 279 30.61 6.06 -6.92
C VAL A 279 32.08 5.70 -6.83
N VAL A 280 32.69 5.93 -5.67
CA VAL A 280 34.11 5.73 -5.41
C VAL A 280 34.27 4.74 -4.26
N VAL A 281 35.12 3.73 -4.47
CA VAL A 281 35.47 2.69 -3.50
C VAL A 281 36.99 2.51 -3.55
N CYS A 282 37.64 2.51 -2.38
CA CYS A 282 39.10 2.43 -2.24
C CYS A 282 39.86 3.49 -3.05
N GLY A 283 39.27 4.68 -3.21
CA GLY A 283 39.80 5.74 -4.07
C GLY A 283 39.62 5.51 -5.58
N PHE A 284 39.12 4.34 -5.98
CA PHE A 284 38.82 4.01 -7.37
C PHE A 284 37.38 4.35 -7.70
N GLU A 285 37.21 5.00 -8.83
CA GLU A 285 35.90 5.25 -9.38
C GLU A 285 35.34 3.96 -9.98
N MET A 286 34.28 3.43 -9.35
CA MET A 286 33.71 2.14 -9.72
C MET A 286 32.61 2.27 -10.78
N GLY A 287 31.96 3.43 -10.85
CA GLY A 287 30.89 3.69 -11.80
C GLY A 287 30.36 5.11 -11.71
N SER A 288 29.59 5.50 -12.70
CA SER A 288 28.91 6.80 -12.73
C SER A 288 27.48 6.69 -13.21
N GLY A 289 26.69 7.72 -12.91
CA GLY A 289 25.28 7.80 -13.25
C GLY A 289 24.79 9.23 -13.27
N ALA A 290 23.88 9.51 -14.21
CA ALA A 290 23.26 10.81 -14.36
C ALA A 290 21.74 10.74 -14.19
N HIS A 291 21.16 11.70 -13.45
CA HIS A 291 19.71 11.81 -13.29
C HIS A 291 19.29 13.22 -12.87
N VAL A 292 18.03 13.59 -13.13
CA VAL A 292 17.44 14.89 -12.70
C VAL A 292 17.42 15.09 -11.18
N LYS A 293 17.49 14.00 -10.42
CA LYS A 293 17.54 13.98 -8.95
C LYS A 293 18.84 13.36 -8.51
N LYS A 294 19.58 14.05 -7.62
CA LYS A 294 20.84 13.55 -7.04
C LYS A 294 20.73 12.13 -6.48
N ARG A 295 19.67 11.85 -5.69
CA ARG A 295 19.45 10.52 -5.09
C ARG A 295 19.38 9.39 -6.13
N ASP A 296 18.73 9.66 -7.26
CA ASP A 296 18.57 8.66 -8.31
C ASP A 296 19.85 8.53 -9.15
N ALA A 297 20.59 9.64 -9.35
CA ALA A 297 21.91 9.61 -9.97
C ALA A 297 22.90 8.74 -9.17
N GLU A 298 22.84 8.80 -7.83
CA GLU A 298 23.60 7.90 -6.95
C GLU A 298 23.21 6.42 -7.14
N GLN A 299 21.91 6.10 -7.31
CA GLN A 299 21.47 4.73 -7.59
C GLN A 299 21.96 4.22 -8.94
N VAL A 300 21.96 5.08 -9.98
CA VAL A 300 22.51 4.74 -11.30
C VAL A 300 24.03 4.53 -11.20
N ALA A 301 24.75 5.39 -10.47
CA ALA A 301 26.18 5.22 -10.24
C ALA A 301 26.49 3.91 -9.53
N ALA A 302 25.72 3.57 -8.49
CA ALA A 302 25.85 2.30 -7.77
C ALA A 302 25.55 1.09 -8.68
N ARG A 303 24.56 1.19 -9.56
CA ARG A 303 24.24 0.14 -10.56
C ARG A 303 25.42 -0.11 -11.49
N THR A 304 26.00 0.97 -12.03
CA THR A 304 27.20 0.89 -12.87
C THR A 304 28.36 0.30 -12.09
N GLY A 305 28.55 0.70 -10.83
CA GLY A 305 29.57 0.13 -9.94
C GLY A 305 29.40 -1.37 -9.71
N LEU A 306 28.18 -1.84 -9.47
CA LEU A 306 27.87 -3.26 -9.34
C LEU A 306 28.16 -4.04 -10.63
N ALA A 307 27.85 -3.46 -11.80
CA ALA A 307 28.19 -4.07 -13.09
C ALA A 307 29.71 -4.18 -13.30
N THR A 308 30.47 -3.15 -12.91
CA THR A 308 31.94 -3.18 -12.91
C THR A 308 32.47 -4.31 -12.03
N ILE A 309 31.94 -4.47 -10.81
CA ILE A 309 32.35 -5.55 -9.90
C ILE A 309 31.98 -6.92 -10.49
N ALA A 310 30.80 -7.05 -11.10
CA ALA A 310 30.40 -8.31 -11.73
C ALA A 310 31.31 -8.70 -12.91
N ALA A 311 31.80 -7.72 -13.69
CA ALA A 311 32.64 -7.95 -14.85
C ALA A 311 34.13 -8.16 -14.50
N HIS A 312 34.63 -7.47 -13.48
CA HIS A 312 36.07 -7.39 -13.19
C HIS A 312 36.45 -7.87 -11.78
N GLY A 313 35.48 -8.23 -10.95
CA GLY A 313 35.69 -8.51 -9.53
C GLY A 313 35.81 -7.24 -8.69
N LEU A 314 36.07 -7.41 -7.40
CA LEU A 314 36.30 -6.29 -6.50
C LEU A 314 37.60 -5.55 -6.87
N PRO A 315 37.68 -4.23 -6.62
CA PRO A 315 38.92 -3.49 -6.80
C PRO A 315 40.00 -4.03 -5.87
N GLN A 316 41.27 -3.77 -6.19
CA GLN A 316 42.35 -4.07 -5.26
C GLN A 316 42.17 -3.28 -3.97
N ILE A 317 42.00 -3.99 -2.86
CA ILE A 317 41.69 -3.37 -1.58
C ILE A 317 43.01 -3.07 -0.86
N PRO A 318 43.25 -1.80 -0.45
CA PRO A 318 44.40 -1.49 0.38
C PRO A 318 44.25 -2.17 1.75
N THR A 319 45.29 -2.89 2.17
CA THR A 319 45.35 -3.61 3.45
C THR A 319 46.71 -3.40 4.11
N ARG A 320 46.88 -3.88 5.34
CA ARG A 320 48.19 -3.89 6.02
C ARG A 320 49.26 -4.69 5.27
N ALA A 321 48.86 -5.66 4.44
CA ALA A 321 49.75 -6.49 3.65
C ALA A 321 50.01 -5.91 2.24
N GLY A 322 49.62 -4.66 1.99
CA GLY A 322 49.61 -4.05 0.66
C GLY A 322 48.24 -4.20 -0.03
N PHE A 323 48.23 -4.24 -1.35
CA PHE A 323 47.00 -4.39 -2.12
C PHE A 323 46.58 -5.86 -2.20
N VAL A 324 45.37 -6.16 -1.75
CA VAL A 324 44.80 -7.51 -1.77
C VAL A 324 43.67 -7.59 -2.78
N GLN A 325 43.78 -8.54 -3.69
CA GLN A 325 42.68 -8.94 -4.56
C GLN A 325 41.88 -10.04 -3.87
N ILE A 326 40.56 -9.87 -3.74
CA ILE A 326 39.68 -10.95 -3.26
C ILE A 326 39.47 -11.95 -4.41
N PRO A 327 39.80 -13.25 -4.22
CA PRO A 327 39.60 -14.27 -5.25
C PRO A 327 38.13 -14.37 -5.67
N TYR A 328 37.89 -14.69 -6.95
CA TYR A 328 36.55 -14.80 -7.51
C TYR A 328 35.64 -15.77 -6.74
N ASP A 329 36.14 -16.95 -6.37
CA ASP A 329 35.36 -17.94 -5.61
C ASP A 329 34.95 -17.47 -4.21
N THR A 330 35.72 -16.55 -3.64
CA THR A 330 35.39 -15.89 -2.37
C THR A 330 34.38 -14.78 -2.59
N TYR A 331 34.55 -13.99 -3.65
CA TYR A 331 33.58 -12.97 -4.06
C TYR A 331 32.21 -13.58 -4.39
N ALA A 332 32.17 -14.71 -5.10
CA ALA A 332 30.94 -15.44 -5.42
C ALA A 332 30.23 -15.91 -4.13
N ARG A 333 30.98 -16.34 -3.11
CA ARG A 333 30.41 -16.68 -1.80
C ARG A 333 29.87 -15.47 -1.05
N ILE A 334 30.54 -14.32 -1.13
CA ILE A 334 30.07 -13.04 -0.57
C ILE A 334 28.75 -12.58 -1.24
N LEU A 335 28.57 -12.83 -2.54
CA LEU A 335 27.33 -12.52 -3.25
C LEU A 335 26.15 -13.44 -2.87
N MET A 336 26.45 -14.66 -2.41
CA MET A 336 25.44 -15.69 -2.08
C MET A 336 25.06 -15.71 -0.59
N SER A 337 25.75 -14.96 0.27
CA SER A 337 25.51 -14.83 1.72
C SER A 337 24.70 -13.60 2.08
#